data_AF-A0A7W3ZKS3-F1
#
_entry.id   AF-A0A7W3ZKS3-F1
#
_cell.length_a   1.000
_cell.length_b   1.000
_cell.length_c   1.000
_cell.angle_alpha   90.00
_cell.angle_beta   90.00
_cell.angle_gamma   90.00
#
_symmetry.space_group_name_H-M   'P 1'
#
loop_
_entity.id
_entity.type
_entity.pdbx_description
1 polymer ?
#
loop_
_entity_poly.entity_id
_entity_poly.type
_entity_poly.pdbx_seq_one_letter_code
_entity_poly.pdbx_strand_id
1 'polypeptide(L)'
;MFKDGGSVGAGAEPVPAGPTPRTLRNEALLVLALSLGASALAALISFTGALTRPGGLSDQAANLNRSLAPDRPWLDLAWQLFGIATALVPVLLVLHLLGREGAGPRAIGFDLRRPGFDLGRGALLAAGIGGSGLLLYLGAREAGLNLTVVPESLPEVWWKYPVLVLSAVQNSVLEEVIVVGYLLRRLDQLGWGAGAAMAASAVLRGLYHLYQGIGGLVGNMVMGVIFVWLYRRWGRVGPLVAAHALIDVVAFLGYGLLAGKVGWLPTV
;
A
#
# COMPACT_ATOMS: atom_id res chain seq x y z
N MET A 1 53.84 -51.04 12.22
CA MET A 1 52.36 -51.20 12.18
C MET A 1 51.78 -50.34 13.28
N PHE A 2 50.65 -49.65 13.03
CA PHE A 2 50.02 -48.53 13.77
C PHE A 2 50.49 -47.14 13.30
N LYS A 3 50.10 -46.71 12.09
CA LYS A 3 48.87 -45.97 11.67
C LYS A 3 48.81 -44.53 12.19
N ASP A 4 49.23 -43.61 11.31
CA ASP A 4 48.97 -42.18 11.36
C ASP A 4 47.47 -41.90 11.41
N GLY A 5 47.03 -41.24 12.49
CA GLY A 5 45.67 -40.75 12.64
C GLY A 5 45.49 -39.47 11.85
N GLY A 6 45.11 -39.60 10.57
CA GLY A 6 44.65 -38.49 9.75
C GLY A 6 43.44 -37.83 10.39
N SER A 7 43.59 -36.56 10.79
CA SER A 7 42.48 -35.70 11.18
C SER A 7 41.56 -35.53 9.97
N VAL A 8 40.41 -36.21 9.99
CA VAL A 8 39.31 -35.95 9.07
C VAL A 8 38.85 -34.52 9.35
N GLY A 9 39.27 -33.57 8.52
CA GLY A 9 38.71 -32.23 8.52
C GLY A 9 37.20 -32.36 8.34
N ALA A 10 36.45 -31.99 9.38
CA ALA A 10 35.01 -31.83 9.28
C ALA A 10 34.76 -30.85 8.14
N GLY A 11 34.30 -31.36 7.00
CA GLY A 11 33.92 -30.55 5.86
C GLY A 11 32.86 -29.58 6.36
N ALA A 12 33.20 -28.28 6.37
CA ALA A 12 32.24 -27.23 6.64
C ALA A 12 31.07 -27.46 5.68
N GLU A 13 29.88 -27.75 6.22
CA GLU A 13 28.68 -27.81 5.40
C GLU A 13 28.60 -26.53 4.57
N PRO A 14 28.43 -26.62 3.24
CA PRO A 14 28.33 -25.43 2.42
C PRO A 14 27.15 -24.61 2.94
N VAL A 15 27.45 -23.41 3.45
CA VAL A 15 26.44 -22.43 3.84
C VAL A 15 25.47 -22.31 2.66
N PRO A 16 24.16 -22.54 2.85
CA PRO A 16 23.21 -22.52 1.75
C PRO A 16 23.35 -21.19 1.02
N ALA A 17 23.71 -21.26 -0.26
CA ALA A 17 23.86 -20.08 -1.09
C ALA A 17 22.53 -19.31 -1.07
N GLY A 18 22.60 -18.02 -0.73
CA GLY A 18 21.42 -17.15 -0.73
C GLY A 18 20.71 -17.15 -2.09
N PRO A 19 19.45 -16.69 -2.16
CA PRO A 19 18.68 -16.68 -3.39
C PRO A 19 19.42 -15.93 -4.51
N THR A 20 19.45 -16.53 -5.71
CA THR A 20 20.10 -15.91 -6.88
C THR A 20 19.39 -14.61 -7.29
N PRO A 21 20.07 -13.67 -7.98
CA PRO A 21 19.42 -12.47 -8.52
C PRO A 21 18.20 -12.77 -9.41
N ARG A 22 18.24 -13.88 -10.16
CA ARG A 22 17.10 -14.33 -10.97
C ARG A 22 15.91 -14.72 -10.10
N THR A 23 16.14 -15.42 -9.00
CA THR A 23 15.09 -15.80 -8.04
C THR A 23 14.46 -14.55 -7.43
N LEU A 24 15.27 -13.62 -6.93
CA LEU A 24 14.80 -12.38 -6.31
C LEU A 24 13.94 -11.54 -7.27
N ARG A 25 14.38 -11.41 -8.52
CA ARG A 25 13.61 -10.72 -9.57
C ARG A 25 12.28 -11.41 -9.83
N ASN A 26 12.28 -12.73 -9.98
CA ASN A 26 11.05 -13.48 -10.24
C ASN A 26 10.06 -13.38 -9.07
N GLU A 27 10.54 -13.50 -7.84
CA GLU A 27 9.72 -13.32 -6.64
C GLU A 27 9.11 -11.92 -6.57
N ALA A 28 9.91 -10.87 -6.84
CA ALA A 28 9.42 -9.49 -6.86
C ALA A 28 8.33 -9.30 -7.93
N LEU A 29 8.57 -9.79 -9.15
CA LEU A 29 7.61 -9.69 -10.24
C LEU A 29 6.30 -10.46 -9.97
N LEU A 30 6.39 -11.66 -9.39
CA LEU A 30 5.21 -12.45 -9.03
C LEU A 30 4.39 -11.78 -7.94
N VAL A 31 5.05 -11.26 -6.89
CA VAL A 31 4.35 -10.50 -5.83
C VAL A 31 3.65 -9.29 -6.43
N LEU A 32 4.31 -8.50 -7.27
CA LEU A 32 3.71 -7.34 -7.93
C LEU A 32 2.55 -7.74 -8.86
N ALA A 33 2.71 -8.79 -9.67
CA ALA A 33 1.69 -9.26 -10.59
C ALA A 33 0.43 -9.79 -9.87
N LEU A 34 0.57 -10.33 -8.66
CA LEU A 34 -0.56 -10.76 -7.82
C LEU A 34 -1.17 -9.62 -6.98
N SER A 35 -0.57 -8.43 -6.99
CA SER A 35 -0.96 -7.32 -6.12
C SER A 35 -0.91 -5.96 -6.84
N LEU A 36 -0.09 -5.03 -6.36
CA LEU A 36 -0.10 -3.62 -6.73
C LEU A 36 0.41 -3.36 -8.16
N GLY A 37 1.13 -4.30 -8.76
CA GLY A 37 1.43 -4.28 -10.19
C GLY A 37 0.19 -4.55 -11.04
N ALA A 38 -0.66 -5.51 -10.65
CA ALA A 38 -1.97 -5.70 -11.28
C ALA A 38 -2.90 -4.50 -11.02
N SER A 39 -2.89 -3.94 -9.80
CA SER A 39 -3.64 -2.71 -9.50
C SER A 39 -3.18 -1.52 -10.36
N ALA A 40 -1.89 -1.39 -10.66
CA ALA A 40 -1.36 -0.37 -11.57
C ALA A 40 -1.90 -0.52 -13.01
N LEU A 41 -1.94 -1.75 -13.52
CA LEU A 41 -2.53 -2.02 -14.84
C LEU A 41 -4.04 -1.73 -14.85
N ALA A 42 -4.76 -2.17 -13.81
CA ALA A 42 -6.18 -1.89 -13.66
C ALA A 42 -6.45 -0.37 -13.59
N ALA A 43 -5.65 0.36 -12.81
CA ALA A 43 -5.76 1.80 -12.67
C ALA A 43 -5.55 2.54 -14.00
N LEU A 44 -4.57 2.11 -14.81
CA LEU A 44 -4.34 2.65 -16.15
C LEU A 44 -5.53 2.40 -17.09
N ILE A 45 -6.09 1.18 -17.06
CA ILE A 45 -7.28 0.83 -17.86
C ILE A 45 -8.46 1.69 -17.43
N SER A 46 -8.73 1.79 -16.13
CA SER A 46 -9.82 2.61 -15.58
C SER A 46 -9.68 4.09 -15.94
N PHE A 47 -8.47 4.66 -15.81
CA PHE A 47 -8.22 6.05 -16.15
C PHE A 47 -8.36 6.33 -17.65
N THR A 48 -7.87 5.43 -18.51
CA THR A 48 -8.06 5.54 -19.97
C THR A 48 -9.54 5.45 -20.35
N GLY A 49 -10.29 4.56 -19.72
CA GLY A 49 -11.74 4.46 -19.88
C GLY A 49 -12.46 5.73 -19.44
N ALA A 50 -11.98 6.39 -18.37
CA ALA A 50 -12.51 7.68 -17.95
C ALA A 50 -12.20 8.79 -18.98
N LEU A 51 -10.96 8.87 -19.48
CA LEU A 51 -10.56 9.88 -20.48
C LEU A 51 -11.33 9.80 -21.80
N THR A 52 -11.75 8.59 -22.18
CA THR A 52 -12.42 8.34 -23.48
C THR A 52 -13.95 8.41 -23.39
N ARG A 53 -14.52 8.55 -22.18
CA ARG A 53 -15.96 8.63 -21.96
C ARG A 53 -16.50 10.06 -22.17
N PRO A 54 -17.69 10.25 -22.77
CA PRO A 54 -18.35 11.56 -22.84
C PRO A 54 -18.61 12.15 -21.44
N GLY A 55 -18.41 13.47 -21.26
CA GLY A 55 -18.55 14.17 -19.96
C GLY A 55 -17.21 14.62 -19.33
N GLY A 56 -16.07 14.23 -19.88
CA GLY A 56 -14.76 14.61 -19.33
C GLY A 56 -14.48 14.00 -17.95
N LEU A 57 -13.35 14.37 -17.32
CA LEU A 57 -12.93 13.79 -16.04
C LEU A 57 -13.69 14.35 -14.83
N SER A 58 -14.17 15.59 -14.90
CA SER A 58 -14.89 16.27 -13.82
C SER A 58 -16.23 15.61 -13.49
N ASP A 59 -16.86 14.98 -14.49
CA ASP A 59 -18.19 14.36 -14.38
C ASP A 59 -18.11 12.92 -13.86
N GLN A 60 -16.92 12.45 -13.50
CA GLN A 60 -16.67 11.06 -13.11
C GLN A 60 -16.21 10.96 -11.66
N ALA A 61 -16.55 9.83 -11.04
CA ALA A 61 -16.21 9.55 -9.65
C ALA A 61 -15.46 8.23 -9.47
N ALA A 62 -14.35 8.29 -8.75
CA ALA A 62 -13.65 7.11 -8.26
C ALA A 62 -14.29 6.68 -6.93
N ASN A 63 -15.04 5.58 -6.97
CA ASN A 63 -15.74 5.06 -5.81
C ASN A 63 -14.89 4.02 -5.08
N LEU A 64 -14.49 4.36 -3.86
CA LEU A 64 -13.84 3.47 -2.89
C LEU A 64 -14.91 2.88 -1.97
N ASN A 65 -14.61 1.74 -1.35
CA ASN A 65 -15.45 1.09 -0.33
C ASN A 65 -16.96 1.13 -0.68
N ARG A 66 -17.33 0.56 -1.83
CA ARG A 66 -18.72 0.52 -2.30
C ARG A 66 -19.40 -0.79 -1.92
N SER A 67 -20.73 -0.76 -1.84
CA SER A 67 -21.52 -1.99 -1.70
C SER A 67 -21.35 -2.90 -2.92
N LEU A 68 -21.14 -4.19 -2.66
CA LEU A 68 -21.06 -5.25 -3.67
C LEU A 68 -22.35 -6.08 -3.74
N ALA A 69 -23.20 -5.98 -2.72
CA ALA A 69 -24.53 -6.58 -2.71
C ALA A 69 -25.54 -5.61 -2.08
N PRO A 70 -25.98 -4.58 -2.84
CA PRO A 70 -27.01 -3.65 -2.39
C PRO A 70 -28.25 -4.39 -1.87
N ASP A 71 -28.88 -3.83 -0.83
CA ASP A 71 -30.06 -4.39 -0.13
C ASP A 71 -29.87 -5.76 0.54
N ARG A 72 -28.64 -6.29 0.58
CA ARG A 72 -28.31 -7.61 1.13
C ARG A 72 -27.14 -7.49 2.13
N PRO A 73 -27.34 -6.88 3.31
CA PRO A 73 -26.25 -6.41 4.17
C PRO A 73 -25.30 -7.51 4.65
N TRP A 74 -25.79 -8.72 4.93
CA TRP A 74 -24.92 -9.83 5.33
C TRP A 74 -24.10 -10.40 4.18
N LEU A 75 -24.65 -10.41 2.97
CA LEU A 75 -23.90 -10.82 1.78
C LEU A 75 -22.85 -9.78 1.41
N ASP A 76 -23.20 -8.50 1.53
CA ASP A 76 -22.25 -7.40 1.30
C ASP A 76 -21.11 -7.47 2.32
N LEU A 77 -21.41 -7.61 3.61
CA LEU A 77 -20.39 -7.81 4.65
C LEU A 77 -19.47 -9.00 4.33
N ALA A 78 -20.01 -10.13 3.87
CA ALA A 78 -19.21 -11.28 3.48
C ALA A 78 -18.25 -10.94 2.32
N TRP A 79 -18.72 -10.19 1.30
CA TRP A 79 -17.88 -9.73 0.21
C TRP A 79 -16.81 -8.72 0.64
N GLN A 80 -17.13 -7.79 1.54
CA GLN A 80 -16.16 -6.84 2.08
C GLN A 80 -15.04 -7.58 2.83
N LEU A 81 -15.41 -8.49 3.74
CA LEU A 81 -14.45 -9.27 4.52
C LEU A 81 -13.62 -10.20 3.63
N PHE A 82 -14.24 -10.81 2.61
CA PHE A 82 -13.53 -11.61 1.61
C PHE A 82 -12.52 -10.76 0.83
N GLY A 83 -12.90 -9.58 0.37
CA GLY A 83 -12.01 -8.64 -0.33
C GLY A 83 -10.81 -8.26 0.53
N ILE A 84 -11.05 -7.87 1.78
CA ILE A 84 -10.00 -7.52 2.76
C ILE A 84 -9.07 -8.72 3.00
N ALA A 85 -9.61 -9.89 3.28
CA ALA A 85 -8.82 -11.09 3.58
C ALA A 85 -7.94 -11.52 2.39
N THR A 86 -8.51 -11.50 1.18
CA THR A 86 -7.79 -11.90 -0.04
C THR A 86 -6.74 -10.87 -0.44
N ALA A 87 -6.99 -9.58 -0.24
CA ALA A 87 -6.01 -8.51 -0.47
C ALA A 87 -4.77 -8.62 0.45
N LEU A 88 -4.88 -9.29 1.60
CA LEU A 88 -3.74 -9.56 2.48
C LEU A 88 -2.91 -10.80 2.09
N VAL A 89 -3.38 -11.65 1.16
CA VAL A 89 -2.64 -12.85 0.74
C VAL A 89 -1.27 -12.54 0.14
N PRO A 90 -1.10 -11.52 -0.74
CA PRO A 90 0.22 -11.11 -1.21
C PRO A 90 1.17 -10.66 -0.10
N VAL A 91 0.64 -10.05 0.98
CA VAL A 91 1.42 -9.70 2.17
C VAL A 91 1.91 -10.96 2.86
N LEU A 92 1.03 -11.94 3.09
CA LEU A 92 1.42 -13.24 3.67
C LEU A 92 2.48 -13.95 2.82
N LEU A 93 2.38 -13.87 1.49
CA LEU A 93 3.39 -14.39 0.57
C LEU A 93 4.73 -13.68 0.77
N VAL A 94 4.75 -12.34 0.84
CA VAL A 94 5.97 -11.57 1.15
C VAL A 94 6.58 -12.00 2.48
N LEU A 95 5.77 -12.13 3.54
CA LEU A 95 6.26 -12.56 4.85
C LEU A 95 6.83 -13.98 4.81
N HIS A 96 6.20 -14.88 4.04
CA HIS A 96 6.70 -16.24 3.81
C HIS A 96 8.05 -16.23 3.08
N LEU A 97 8.20 -15.43 2.02
CA LEU A 97 9.46 -15.30 1.27
C LEU A 97 10.57 -14.72 2.14
N LEU A 98 10.28 -13.68 2.93
CA LEU A 98 11.23 -13.13 3.91
C LEU A 98 11.62 -14.16 4.98
N GLY A 99 10.67 -14.99 5.42
CA GLY A 99 10.94 -16.10 6.34
C GLY A 99 11.84 -17.17 5.73
N ARG A 100 11.62 -17.54 4.47
CA ARG A 100 12.42 -18.53 3.74
C ARG A 100 13.88 -18.12 3.56
N GLU A 101 14.19 -16.83 3.46
CA GLU A 101 15.55 -16.32 3.39
C GLU A 101 16.19 -16.06 4.78
N GLY A 102 15.52 -16.45 5.87
CA GLY A 102 16.01 -16.29 7.24
C GLY A 102 15.96 -14.86 7.79
N ALA A 103 15.46 -13.89 7.01
CA ALA A 103 15.42 -12.48 7.40
C ALA A 103 14.15 -12.15 8.22
N GLY A 104 13.03 -12.75 7.85
CA GLY A 104 11.72 -12.57 8.48
C GLY A 104 11.13 -11.16 8.34
N PRO A 105 9.95 -10.91 8.95
CA PRO A 105 9.26 -9.62 8.87
C PRO A 105 10.05 -8.46 9.50
N ARG A 106 10.99 -8.79 10.39
CA ARG A 106 11.91 -7.88 11.05
C ARG A 106 12.87 -7.19 10.08
N ALA A 107 13.16 -7.82 8.94
CA ALA A 107 14.07 -7.29 7.92
C ALA A 107 13.57 -5.98 7.29
N ILE A 108 12.26 -5.74 7.33
CA ILE A 108 11.61 -4.52 6.87
C ILE A 108 11.02 -3.71 8.04
N GLY A 109 11.34 -4.11 9.28
CA GLY A 109 10.80 -3.53 10.50
C GLY A 109 9.28 -3.58 10.62
N PHE A 110 8.66 -4.60 10.02
CA PHE A 110 7.25 -4.93 10.23
C PHE A 110 7.16 -5.86 11.46
N ASP A 111 7.22 -5.29 12.65
CA ASP A 111 7.13 -6.06 13.90
C ASP A 111 6.53 -5.24 15.05
N LEU A 112 6.08 -5.93 16.10
CA LEU A 112 5.42 -5.32 17.26
C LEU A 112 6.39 -4.88 18.37
N ARG A 113 7.67 -4.62 18.05
CA ARG A 113 8.66 -4.26 19.09
C ARG A 113 8.58 -2.81 19.55
N ARG A 114 7.97 -1.91 18.77
CA ARG A 114 7.89 -0.48 19.06
C ARG A 114 6.51 0.14 18.73
N PRO A 115 5.39 -0.45 19.18
CA PRO A 115 4.06 -0.05 18.72
C PRO A 115 3.71 1.40 19.09
N GLY A 116 4.03 1.87 20.30
CA GLY A 116 3.75 3.25 20.70
C GLY A 116 4.54 4.28 19.89
N PHE A 117 5.77 3.96 19.52
CA PHE A 117 6.61 4.80 18.66
C PHE A 117 6.10 4.80 17.22
N ASP A 118 5.73 3.63 16.70
CA ASP A 118 5.21 3.47 15.35
C ASP A 118 3.88 4.25 15.22
N LEU A 119 2.97 4.11 16.18
CA LEU A 119 1.72 4.89 16.23
C LEU A 119 1.95 6.39 16.42
N GLY A 120 2.82 6.80 17.34
CA GLY A 120 3.07 8.22 17.62
C GLY A 120 3.66 8.96 16.42
N ARG A 121 4.65 8.36 15.73
CA ARG A 121 5.20 8.94 14.50
C ARG A 121 4.22 8.85 13.35
N GLY A 122 3.50 7.74 13.24
CA GLY A 122 2.45 7.56 12.25
C GLY A 122 1.40 8.67 12.34
N ALA A 123 0.93 8.99 13.55
CA ALA A 123 -0.05 10.05 13.78
C ALA A 123 0.48 11.44 13.37
N LEU A 124 1.73 11.77 13.70
CA LEU A 124 2.33 13.05 13.29
C LEU A 124 2.46 13.16 11.76
N LEU A 125 2.89 12.08 11.11
CA LEU A 125 2.95 12.01 9.65
C LEU A 125 1.56 12.12 9.02
N ALA A 126 0.57 11.41 9.57
CA ALA A 126 -0.80 11.44 9.10
C ALA A 126 -1.39 12.86 9.19
N ALA A 127 -1.15 13.58 10.29
CA ALA A 127 -1.59 14.96 10.42
C ALA A 127 -0.96 15.88 9.35
N GLY A 128 0.35 15.77 9.13
CA GLY A 128 1.07 16.59 8.14
C GLY A 128 0.68 16.25 6.70
N ILE A 129 0.72 14.97 6.33
CA ILE A 129 0.48 14.51 4.95
C ILE A 129 -1.01 14.50 4.64
N GLY A 130 -1.86 14.01 5.54
CA GLY A 130 -3.32 14.03 5.37
C GLY A 130 -3.87 15.46 5.31
N GLY A 131 -3.39 16.35 6.19
CA GLY A 131 -3.80 17.76 6.18
C GLY A 131 -3.39 18.48 4.89
N SER A 132 -2.12 18.36 4.48
CA SER A 132 -1.65 18.95 3.22
C SER A 132 -2.29 18.31 1.98
N GLY A 133 -2.51 16.99 2.00
CA GLY A 133 -3.19 16.25 0.95
C GLY A 133 -4.63 16.71 0.76
N LEU A 134 -5.37 16.96 1.84
CA LEU A 134 -6.73 17.51 1.76
C LEU A 134 -6.74 18.89 1.11
N LEU A 135 -5.82 19.79 1.50
CA LEU A 135 -5.71 21.12 0.89
C LEU A 135 -5.38 21.04 -0.61
N LEU A 136 -4.45 20.16 -0.99
CA LEU A 136 -4.08 19.94 -2.39
C LEU A 136 -5.24 19.34 -3.19
N TYR A 137 -5.98 18.39 -2.62
CA TYR A 137 -7.15 17.78 -3.26
C TYR A 137 -8.21 18.83 -3.59
N LEU A 138 -8.56 19.68 -2.62
CA LEU A 138 -9.54 20.75 -2.80
C LEU A 138 -9.08 21.73 -3.88
N GLY A 139 -7.80 22.14 -3.88
CA GLY A 139 -7.24 23.02 -4.90
C GLY A 139 -7.20 22.40 -6.31
N ALA A 140 -6.80 21.14 -6.44
CA ALA A 140 -6.74 20.43 -7.72
C ALA A 140 -8.12 20.16 -8.32
N ARG A 141 -9.12 19.90 -7.46
CA ARG A 141 -10.52 19.74 -7.87
C ARG A 141 -11.09 21.05 -8.41
N GLU A 142 -10.83 22.17 -7.74
CA GLU A 142 -11.23 23.50 -8.22
C GLU A 142 -10.58 23.83 -9.58
N ALA A 143 -9.33 23.39 -9.79
CA ALA A 143 -8.63 23.55 -11.06
C ALA A 143 -9.08 22.59 -12.18
N GLY A 144 -10.05 21.69 -11.94
CA GLY A 144 -10.54 20.73 -12.92
C GLY A 144 -9.54 19.62 -13.30
N LEU A 145 -8.50 19.40 -12.50
CA LEU A 145 -7.42 18.45 -12.78
C LEU A 145 -7.63 17.05 -12.17
N ASN A 146 -8.68 16.88 -11.38
CA ASN A 146 -8.96 15.65 -10.63
C ASN A 146 -10.42 15.19 -10.77
N LEU A 147 -10.63 13.87 -10.66
CA LEU A 147 -11.96 13.30 -10.49
C LEU A 147 -12.50 13.61 -9.09
N THR A 148 -13.82 13.56 -8.94
CA THR A 148 -14.41 13.51 -7.58
C THR A 148 -14.06 12.15 -6.97
N VAL A 149 -13.36 12.14 -5.84
CA VAL A 149 -13.04 10.91 -5.13
C VAL A 149 -14.14 10.72 -4.10
N VAL A 150 -14.81 9.57 -4.15
CA VAL A 150 -15.83 9.15 -3.18
C VAL A 150 -15.17 8.10 -2.30
N PRO A 151 -14.65 8.47 -1.11
CA PRO A 151 -13.87 7.58 -0.26
C PRO A 151 -14.67 6.40 0.30
N GLU A 152 -15.98 6.54 0.43
CA GLU A 152 -16.89 5.46 0.81
C GLU A 152 -18.31 5.70 0.29
N SER A 153 -19.01 4.60 -0.01
CA SER A 153 -20.43 4.60 -0.41
C SER A 153 -21.18 3.38 0.15
N LEU A 154 -20.81 2.94 1.36
CA LEU A 154 -21.49 1.83 2.03
C LEU A 154 -22.85 2.31 2.59
N PRO A 155 -23.85 1.41 2.61
CA PRO A 155 -25.16 1.73 3.18
C PRO A 155 -25.04 2.04 4.69
N GLU A 156 -26.03 2.74 5.24
CA GLU A 156 -26.09 3.04 6.68
C GLU A 156 -26.42 1.77 7.50
N VAL A 157 -25.37 1.04 7.85
CA VAL A 157 -25.42 -0.22 8.60
C VAL A 157 -24.37 -0.21 9.71
N TRP A 158 -24.61 -0.92 10.80
CA TRP A 158 -23.74 -0.86 11.99
C TRP A 158 -22.28 -1.26 11.72
N TRP A 159 -22.04 -2.14 10.72
CA TRP A 159 -20.70 -2.62 10.36
C TRP A 159 -19.96 -1.72 9.37
N LYS A 160 -20.59 -0.64 8.85
CA LYS A 160 -19.98 0.31 7.91
C LYS A 160 -18.64 0.82 8.42
N TYR A 161 -18.63 1.49 9.58
CA TYR A 161 -17.39 2.07 10.12
C TYR A 161 -16.34 1.02 10.52
N PRO A 162 -16.70 -0.10 11.19
CA PRO A 162 -15.74 -1.20 11.41
C PRO A 162 -15.07 -1.69 10.12
N VAL A 163 -15.84 -1.89 9.04
CA VAL A 163 -15.29 -2.34 7.75
C VAL A 163 -14.40 -1.27 7.12
N LEU A 164 -14.76 0.01 7.20
CA LEU A 164 -13.92 1.11 6.68
C LEU A 164 -12.57 1.18 7.41
N VAL A 165 -12.55 0.99 8.74
CA VAL A 165 -11.30 0.92 9.51
C VAL A 165 -10.46 -0.30 9.09
N LEU A 166 -11.09 -1.47 8.92
CA LEU A 166 -10.39 -2.67 8.47
C LEU A 166 -9.83 -2.50 7.05
N SER A 167 -10.57 -1.87 6.14
CA SER A 167 -10.15 -1.55 4.78
C SER A 167 -8.93 -0.62 4.77
N ALA A 168 -8.96 0.46 5.57
CA ALA A 168 -7.82 1.38 5.73
C ALA A 168 -6.56 0.68 6.26
N VAL A 169 -6.72 -0.17 7.28
CA VAL A 169 -5.60 -0.97 7.81
C VAL A 169 -5.10 -1.96 6.77
N GLN A 170 -6.00 -2.61 6.02
CA GLN A 170 -5.61 -3.54 4.97
C GLN A 170 -4.82 -2.85 3.86
N ASN A 171 -5.25 -1.68 3.38
CA ASN A 171 -4.55 -0.95 2.33
C ASN A 171 -3.16 -0.51 2.79
N SER A 172 -3.08 0.09 3.97
CA SER A 172 -1.79 0.51 4.54
C SER A 172 -0.82 -0.66 4.73
N VAL A 173 -1.28 -1.81 5.22
CA VAL A 173 -0.43 -3.00 5.36
C VAL A 173 0.00 -3.52 3.99
N LEU A 174 -0.92 -3.64 3.04
CA LEU A 174 -0.63 -4.10 1.68
C LEU A 174 0.43 -3.23 1.00
N GLU A 175 0.20 -1.92 0.99
CA GLU A 175 1.06 -0.99 0.28
C GLU A 175 2.41 -0.80 0.94
N GLU A 176 2.46 -0.56 2.25
CA GLU A 176 3.74 -0.27 2.91
C GLU A 176 4.62 -1.51 3.04
N VAL A 177 4.03 -2.69 3.26
CA VAL A 177 4.82 -3.92 3.31
C VAL A 177 5.36 -4.28 1.93
N ILE A 178 4.57 -4.15 0.86
CA ILE A 178 5.00 -4.55 -0.48
C ILE A 178 5.89 -3.48 -1.14
N VAL A 179 5.42 -2.24 -1.23
CA VAL A 179 6.04 -1.18 -2.06
C VAL A 179 7.24 -0.54 -1.39
N VAL A 180 7.19 -0.39 -0.07
CA VAL A 180 8.27 0.24 0.70
C VAL A 180 9.16 -0.82 1.36
N GLY A 181 8.60 -1.78 2.08
CA GLY A 181 9.39 -2.80 2.76
C GLY A 181 10.07 -3.76 1.78
N TYR A 182 9.26 -4.56 1.08
CA TYR A 182 9.70 -5.69 0.28
C TYR A 182 10.35 -5.27 -1.04
N LEU A 183 9.70 -4.41 -1.81
CA LEU A 183 10.20 -3.99 -3.13
C LEU A 183 11.55 -3.28 -3.00
N LEU A 184 11.71 -2.32 -2.08
CA LEU A 184 13.02 -1.68 -1.88
C LEU A 184 14.08 -2.68 -1.49
N ARG A 185 13.78 -3.61 -0.57
CA ARG A 185 14.71 -4.68 -0.20
C ARG A 185 15.14 -5.50 -1.43
N ARG A 186 14.19 -5.88 -2.30
CA ARG A 186 14.48 -6.64 -3.52
C ARG A 186 15.30 -5.84 -4.52
N LEU A 187 14.98 -4.56 -4.72
CA LEU A 187 15.75 -3.68 -5.61
C LEU A 187 17.19 -3.47 -5.09
N ASP A 188 17.35 -3.24 -3.78
CA ASP A 188 18.67 -3.11 -3.14
C ASP A 188 19.49 -4.40 -3.29
N GLN A 189 18.88 -5.59 -3.08
CA GLN A 189 19.53 -6.88 -3.31
C GLN A 189 19.88 -7.15 -4.78
N LEU A 190 19.14 -6.56 -5.72
CA LEU A 190 19.42 -6.59 -7.15
C LEU A 190 20.47 -5.53 -7.58
N GLY A 191 21.02 -4.77 -6.63
CA GLY A 191 22.07 -3.78 -6.89
C GLY A 191 21.56 -2.43 -7.41
N TRP A 192 20.26 -2.13 -7.27
CA TRP A 192 19.74 -0.82 -7.67
C TRP A 192 20.29 0.28 -6.77
N GLY A 193 20.65 1.41 -7.37
CA GLY A 193 21.07 2.60 -6.63
C GLY A 193 19.92 3.16 -5.78
N ALA A 194 20.28 3.82 -4.68
CA ALA A 194 19.32 4.38 -3.73
C ALA A 194 18.24 5.25 -4.39
N GLY A 195 18.62 6.19 -5.26
CA GLY A 195 17.68 7.05 -5.98
C GLY A 195 16.77 6.29 -6.95
N ALA A 196 17.32 5.29 -7.67
CA ALA A 196 16.56 4.49 -8.62
C ALA A 196 15.49 3.63 -7.93
N ALA A 197 15.84 3.00 -6.80
CA ALA A 197 14.87 2.22 -6.01
C ALA A 197 13.75 3.11 -5.43
N MET A 198 14.08 4.31 -4.97
CA MET A 198 13.10 5.31 -4.51
C MET A 198 12.17 5.73 -5.65
N ALA A 199 12.71 6.07 -6.81
CA ALA A 199 11.92 6.47 -7.97
C ALA A 199 10.99 5.33 -8.41
N ALA A 200 11.48 4.10 -8.50
CA ALA A 200 10.66 2.95 -8.87
C ALA A 200 9.50 2.71 -7.89
N SER A 201 9.77 2.78 -6.58
CA SER A 201 8.76 2.64 -5.52
C SER A 201 7.70 3.75 -5.58
N ALA A 202 8.13 5.01 -5.71
CA ALA A 202 7.23 6.17 -5.78
C ALA A 202 6.38 6.18 -7.07
N VAL A 203 6.99 5.86 -8.23
CA VAL A 203 6.27 5.76 -9.51
C VAL A 203 5.25 4.63 -9.45
N LEU A 204 5.62 3.44 -8.97
CA LEU A 204 4.67 2.34 -8.80
C LEU A 204 3.47 2.78 -7.94
N ARG A 205 3.74 3.47 -6.83
CA ARG A 205 2.71 4.04 -5.95
C ARG A 205 1.76 4.98 -6.65
N GLY A 206 2.29 5.91 -7.43
CA GLY A 206 1.46 6.78 -8.25
C GLY A 206 0.62 6.01 -9.28
N LEU A 207 1.21 5.02 -9.96
CA LEU A 207 0.56 4.29 -11.04
C LEU A 207 -0.67 3.50 -10.58
N TYR A 208 -0.59 2.80 -9.44
CA TYR A 208 -1.78 2.11 -8.90
C TYR A 208 -2.84 3.04 -8.30
N HIS A 209 -2.55 4.35 -8.23
CA HIS A 209 -3.50 5.40 -7.86
C HIS A 209 -3.99 6.25 -9.04
N LEU A 210 -3.54 5.95 -10.26
CA LEU A 210 -3.87 6.75 -11.45
C LEU A 210 -5.39 6.82 -11.73
N TYR A 211 -6.16 5.83 -11.28
CA TYR A 211 -7.62 5.81 -11.41
C TYR A 211 -8.32 6.98 -10.69
N GLN A 212 -7.64 7.63 -9.75
CA GLN A 212 -8.13 8.83 -9.04
C GLN A 212 -7.89 10.13 -9.82
N GLY A 213 -7.11 10.08 -10.91
CA GLY A 213 -6.71 11.24 -11.71
C GLY A 213 -5.25 11.64 -11.51
N ILE A 214 -4.85 12.72 -12.19
CA ILE A 214 -3.45 13.20 -12.20
C ILE A 214 -3.01 13.69 -10.82
N GLY A 215 -3.89 14.34 -10.05
CA GLY A 215 -3.59 14.71 -8.68
C GLY A 215 -3.42 13.49 -7.76
N GLY A 216 -4.21 12.44 -7.97
CA GLY A 216 -4.04 11.15 -7.29
C GLY A 216 -2.69 10.51 -7.59
N LEU A 217 -2.29 10.48 -8.87
CA LEU A 217 -0.96 10.02 -9.32
C LEU A 217 0.17 10.79 -8.62
N VAL A 218 0.18 12.13 -8.76
CA VAL A 218 1.27 12.98 -8.27
C VAL A 218 1.34 13.00 -6.75
N GLY A 219 0.19 13.13 -6.07
CA GLY A 219 0.13 13.12 -4.60
C GLY A 219 0.69 11.83 -4.01
N ASN A 220 0.36 10.69 -4.61
CA ASN A 220 0.86 9.39 -4.17
C ASN A 220 2.34 9.16 -4.50
N MET A 221 2.86 9.70 -5.62
CA MET A 221 4.30 9.72 -5.87
C MET A 221 5.06 10.52 -4.81
N VAL A 222 4.55 11.70 -4.43
CA VAL A 222 5.15 12.55 -3.39
C VAL A 222 5.14 11.84 -2.03
N MET A 223 3.99 11.26 -1.63
CA MET A 223 3.91 10.45 -0.42
C MET A 223 4.89 9.27 -0.47
N GLY A 224 5.01 8.60 -1.61
CA GLY A 224 5.97 7.52 -1.85
C GLY A 224 7.41 7.95 -1.60
N VAL A 225 7.84 9.10 -2.13
CA VAL A 225 9.18 9.65 -1.88
C VAL A 225 9.41 9.89 -0.38
N ILE A 226 8.46 10.54 0.29
CA ILE A 226 8.53 10.81 1.74
C ILE A 226 8.66 9.50 2.52
N PHE A 227 7.82 8.52 2.21
CA PHE A 227 7.77 7.24 2.92
C PHE A 227 9.02 6.41 2.69
N VAL A 228 9.55 6.36 1.46
CA VAL A 228 10.84 5.70 1.17
C VAL A 228 11.99 6.37 1.94
N TRP A 229 12.02 7.70 1.97
CA TRP A 229 13.04 8.45 2.71
C TRP A 229 12.97 8.14 4.21
N LEU A 230 11.78 8.19 4.81
CA LEU A 230 11.54 7.87 6.22
C LEU A 230 11.84 6.41 6.54
N TYR A 231 11.44 5.48 5.67
CA TYR A 231 11.75 4.06 5.81
C TYR A 231 13.24 3.84 5.87
N ARG A 232 14.02 4.44 4.96
CA ARG A 232 15.48 4.32 4.98
C ARG A 232 16.11 4.97 6.21
N ARG A 233 15.51 6.03 6.75
CA ARG A 233 15.97 6.69 7.98
C ARG A 233 15.69 5.87 9.24
N TRP A 234 14.55 5.18 9.29
CA TRP A 234 14.06 4.46 10.47
C TRP A 234 14.31 2.95 10.43
N GLY A 235 14.50 2.38 9.24
CA GLY A 235 14.60 0.94 8.99
C GLY A 235 13.31 0.19 9.31
N ARG A 236 12.14 0.84 9.28
CA ARG A 236 10.87 0.28 9.73
C ARG A 236 9.68 0.79 8.93
N VAL A 237 8.83 -0.13 8.48
CA VAL A 237 7.53 0.20 7.85
C VAL A 237 6.42 0.49 8.87
N GLY A 238 6.56 0.06 10.13
CA GLY A 238 5.53 0.22 11.18
C GLY A 238 4.93 1.64 11.28
N PRO A 239 5.75 2.71 11.40
CA PRO A 239 5.23 4.07 11.44
C PRO A 239 4.50 4.51 10.17
N LEU A 240 4.90 3.97 9.01
CA LEU A 240 4.32 4.30 7.71
C LEU A 240 2.96 3.62 7.54
N VAL A 241 2.84 2.35 7.95
CA VAL A 241 1.56 1.63 8.03
C VAL A 241 0.59 2.41 8.91
N ALA A 242 1.03 2.84 10.10
CA ALA A 242 0.20 3.64 11.00
C ALA A 242 -0.20 4.99 10.39
N ALA A 243 0.72 5.71 9.74
CA ALA A 243 0.42 6.97 9.07
C ALA A 243 -0.64 6.80 7.98
N HIS A 244 -0.42 5.83 7.09
CA HIS A 244 -1.31 5.55 5.97
C HIS A 244 -2.69 5.13 6.48
N ALA A 245 -2.77 4.18 7.43
CA ALA A 245 -4.04 3.75 8.00
C ALA A 245 -4.83 4.93 8.59
N LEU A 246 -4.16 5.83 9.31
CA LEU A 246 -4.82 6.99 9.92
C LEU A 246 -5.32 8.00 8.87
N ILE A 247 -4.55 8.22 7.79
CA ILE A 247 -4.99 9.06 6.67
C ILE A 247 -6.27 8.48 6.05
N ASP A 248 -6.27 7.19 5.73
CA ASP A 248 -7.40 6.50 5.12
C ASP A 248 -8.62 6.46 6.05
N VAL A 249 -8.43 6.16 7.34
CA VAL A 249 -9.51 6.18 8.34
C VAL A 249 -10.15 7.57 8.40
N VAL A 250 -9.34 8.63 8.47
CA VAL A 250 -9.86 10.01 8.50
C VAL A 250 -10.59 10.35 7.20
N ALA A 251 -10.07 9.94 6.04
CA ALA A 251 -10.73 10.17 4.76
C ALA A 251 -12.07 9.43 4.65
N PHE A 252 -12.11 8.14 5.01
CA PHE A 252 -13.30 7.29 4.89
C PHE A 252 -14.39 7.70 5.89
N LEU A 253 -14.04 7.81 7.18
CA LEU A 253 -15.01 8.17 8.22
C LEU A 253 -15.39 9.64 8.10
N GLY A 254 -14.43 10.52 7.81
CA GLY A 254 -14.69 11.95 7.62
C GLY A 254 -15.67 12.19 6.47
N TYR A 255 -15.50 11.49 5.35
CA TYR A 255 -16.46 11.56 4.25
C TYR A 255 -17.84 11.07 4.69
N GLY A 256 -17.95 9.86 5.25
CA GLY A 256 -19.24 9.31 5.66
C GLY A 256 -19.97 10.13 6.72
N LEU A 257 -19.25 10.90 7.54
CA LEU A 257 -19.84 11.75 8.56
C LEU A 257 -20.24 13.15 8.04
N LEU A 258 -19.52 13.68 7.04
CA LEU A 258 -19.64 15.09 6.60
C LEU A 258 -20.26 15.27 5.21
N ALA A 259 -20.23 14.26 4.33
CA ALA A 259 -20.82 14.33 3.00
C ALA A 259 -22.31 14.72 3.08
N GLY A 260 -22.71 15.71 2.27
CA GLY A 260 -24.06 16.28 2.28
C GLY A 260 -24.38 17.19 3.47
N LYS A 261 -23.46 17.38 4.43
CA LYS A 261 -23.62 18.26 5.61
C LYS A 261 -22.75 19.51 5.58
N VAL A 262 -21.72 19.55 4.73
CA VAL A 262 -20.80 20.69 4.58
C VAL A 262 -20.68 21.09 3.11
N GLY A 263 -20.62 22.39 2.83
CA GLY A 263 -20.62 22.91 1.45
C GLY A 263 -19.29 22.83 0.70
N TRP A 264 -18.19 22.52 1.39
CA TRP A 264 -16.84 22.48 0.80
C TRP A 264 -16.42 21.07 0.37
N LEU A 265 -17.12 20.02 0.83
CA LEU A 265 -16.77 18.63 0.52
C LEU A 265 -17.51 18.19 -0.74
N PRO A 266 -16.80 17.78 -1.81
CA PRO A 266 -17.43 17.29 -3.03
C PRO A 266 -18.27 16.04 -2.78
N THR A 267 -19.52 16.05 -3.27
CA THR A 267 -20.41 14.89 -3.31
C THR A 267 -20.91 14.68 -4.74
N VAL A 268 -21.21 13.43 -5.10
CA VAL A 268 -21.87 13.05 -6.36
C VAL A 268 -23.31 12.63 -6.11
#